data_AF-A0A7V5SB79-F1
#
_entry.id   AF-A0A7V5SB79-F1
#
_cell.length_a   1.000
_cell.length_b   1.000
_cell.length_c   1.000
_cell.angle_alpha   90.00
_cell.angle_beta   90.00
_cell.angle_gamma   90.00
#
_symmetry.space_group_name_H-M   'P 1'
#
loop_
_entity.id
_entity.type
_entity.pdbx_description
1 polymer ?
#
loop_
_entity_poly.entity_id
_entity_poly.type
_entity_poly.pdbx_seq_one_letter_code
_entity_poly.pdbx_strand_id
1 'polypeptide(L)' 'MDYKKQTRLFGGIVFLTALITYGLTVAPTASFWDCGEFIATANELQVPHPPGAPLYLVVARLFALFAPTSDKVALFVNWV' A
#
# COMPACT_ATOMS: atom_id res chain seq x y z
N MET A 1 -26.90 19.10 -15.90
CA MET A 1 -25.45 18.81 -15.83
C MET A 1 -25.18 17.54 -16.61
N ASP A 2 -24.01 17.42 -17.24
CA ASP A 2 -23.63 16.22 -18.00
C ASP A 2 -23.36 15.04 -17.05
N TYR A 3 -24.09 13.94 -17.24
CA TYR A 3 -23.98 12.72 -16.42
C TYR A 3 -22.54 12.21 -16.31
N LYS A 4 -21.76 12.24 -17.40
CA LYS A 4 -20.36 11.79 -17.37
C LYS A 4 -19.50 12.67 -16.49
N LYS A 5 -19.76 13.99 -16.48
CA LYS A 5 -19.04 14.93 -15.61
C LYS A 5 -19.39 14.71 -14.14
N GLN A 6 -20.67 14.44 -13.85
CA GLN A 6 -21.11 14.12 -12.49
C GLN A 6 -20.47 12.82 -11.99
N THR A 7 -20.49 11.74 -12.77
CA THR A 7 -19.85 10.47 -12.38
C THR A 7 -18.36 10.64 -12.09
N ARG A 8 -17.63 11.39 -12.92
CA ARG A 8 -16.20 11.66 -12.68
C ARG A 8 -15.97 12.47 -11.41
N LEU A 9 -16.81 13.47 -11.14
CA LEU A 9 -16.71 14.29 -9.93
C LEU A 9 -16.96 13.44 -8.67
N PHE A 10 -18.08 12.72 -8.62
CA PHE A 10 -18.41 11.87 -7.48
C PHE A 10 -17.40 10.72 -7.29
N GLY A 11 -16.93 10.11 -8.38
CA GLY A 11 -15.85 9.11 -8.33
C GLY A 11 -14.57 9.68 -7.73
N GLY A 12 -14.19 10.90 -8.10
CA GLY A 12 -13.05 11.60 -7.49
C GLY A 12 -13.23 11.86 -6.00
N ILE A 13 -14.44 12.27 -5.57
CA ILE A 13 -14.76 12.48 -4.15
C ILE A 13 -14.64 11.18 -3.35
N VAL A 14 -15.18 10.07 -3.88
CA VAL A 14 -15.08 8.75 -3.23
C VAL A 14 -13.63 8.30 -3.14
N PHE A 15 -12.86 8.45 -4.22
CA PHE A 15 -11.43 8.12 -4.23
C PHE A 15 -10.65 8.92 -3.19
N LEU A 16 -10.84 10.24 -3.13
CA LEU A 16 -10.15 11.09 -2.15
C LEU A 16 -10.54 10.74 -0.71
N THR A 17 -11.83 10.47 -0.47
CA THR A 17 -12.30 10.06 0.85
C THR A 17 -11.63 8.76 1.29
N ALA A 18 -11.57 7.76 0.40
CA ALA A 18 -10.91 6.49 0.69
C ALA A 18 -9.40 6.66 0.92
N LEU A 19 -8.72 7.44 0.07
CA LEU A 19 -7.28 7.69 0.18
C LEU A 19 -6.92 8.42 1.48
N ILE A 20 -7.69 9.44 1.87
CA ILE A 20 -7.47 10.18 3.12
C ILE A 20 -7.73 9.27 4.31
N THR A 21 -8.84 8.51 4.29
CA THR A 21 -9.16 7.57 5.38
C THR A 21 -8.04 6.57 5.55
N TYR A 22 -7.60 5.94 4.45
CA TYR A 22 -6.47 5.00 4.46
C TYR A 22 -5.21 5.63 5.04
N GLY A 23 -4.84 6.83 4.56
CA GLY A 23 -3.64 7.52 5.01
C GLY A 23 -3.64 7.92 6.48
N LEU A 24 -4.81 8.17 7.05
CA LEU A 24 -4.95 8.45 8.49
C LEU A 24 -4.91 7.19 9.35
N THR A 25 -5.23 6.02 8.76
CA THR A 25 -5.38 4.76 9.51
C THR A 25 -4.33 3.70 9.19
N VAL A 26 -3.44 3.95 8.23
CA VAL A 26 -2.40 2.99 7.83
C VAL A 26 -1.50 2.65 9.02
N ALA A 27 -1.23 1.36 9.21
CA ALA A 27 -0.35 0.92 10.28
C ALA A 27 1.10 1.36 9.99
N PRO A 28 1.80 2.01 10.95
CA PRO A 28 3.17 2.46 10.74
C PRO A 28 4.20 1.33 10.80
N THR A 29 3.80 0.17 11.31
CA THR A 29 4.65 -1.01 11.54
C THR A 29 3.93 -2.28 11.10
N ALA A 30 4.57 -3.44 11.30
CA ALA A 30 3.90 -4.73 11.09
C ALA A 30 2.64 -4.85 11.97
N SER A 31 1.50 -5.04 11.33
CA SER A 31 0.23 -5.38 11.97
C SER A 31 0.03 -6.90 12.02
N PHE A 32 -1.02 -7.32 12.71
CA PHE A 32 -1.36 -8.74 12.87
C PHE A 32 -1.58 -9.43 11.51
N TRP A 33 -1.26 -10.73 11.48
CA TRP A 33 -1.43 -11.64 10.34
C TRP A 33 -0.30 -11.53 9.30
N ASP A 34 -0.62 -11.27 8.04
CA ASP A 34 0.32 -11.42 6.92
C ASP A 34 1.25 -10.21 6.72
N CYS A 35 0.93 -9.04 7.29
CA CYS A 35 1.65 -7.80 6.99
C CYS A 35 3.17 -7.90 7.29
N GLY A 36 3.56 -8.58 8.37
CA GLY A 36 4.97 -8.81 8.68
C GLY A 36 5.70 -9.62 7.62
N GLU A 37 5.06 -10.66 7.08
CA GLU A 37 5.60 -11.48 6.00
C GLU A 37 5.74 -10.66 4.71
N PHE A 38 4.72 -9.89 4.33
CA PHE A 38 4.77 -9.02 3.15
C PHE A 38 5.82 -7.93 3.27
N ILE A 39 5.98 -7.31 4.45
CA ILE A 39 7.03 -6.30 4.70
C ILE A 39 8.41 -6.93 4.55
N ALA A 40 8.66 -8.09 5.16
CA ALA A 40 9.95 -8.77 5.09
C ALA A 40 10.27 -9.23 3.66
N THR A 41 9.32 -9.91 3.02
CA THR A 41 9.50 -10.43 1.66
C THR A 41 9.60 -9.32 0.61
N ALA A 42 8.86 -8.21 0.77
CA ALA A 42 9.02 -7.05 -0.11
C ALA A 42 10.36 -6.34 0.12
N ASN A 43 10.83 -6.21 1.37
CA ASN A 43 12.10 -5.56 1.67
C ASN A 43 13.33 -6.37 1.23
N GLU A 44 13.23 -7.69 1.14
CA GLU A 44 14.35 -8.55 0.73
C GLU A 44 14.16 -9.20 -0.65
N LEU A 45 13.04 -8.93 -1.33
CA LEU A 45 12.64 -9.61 -2.57
C LEU A 45 12.62 -11.14 -2.42
N GLN A 46 12.02 -11.62 -1.34
CA GLN A 46 11.78 -13.04 -1.09
C GLN A 46 10.38 -13.46 -1.56
N VAL A 47 10.10 -14.76 -1.47
CA VAL A 47 8.81 -15.34 -1.85
C VAL A 47 7.98 -15.58 -0.58
N PRO A 48 6.75 -15.04 -0.47
CA PRO A 48 5.87 -15.31 0.64
C PRO A 48 5.19 -16.68 0.43
N HIS A 49 4.41 -17.13 1.41
CA HIS A 49 3.71 -18.38 1.31
C HIS A 49 2.85 -18.46 0.03
N PRO A 50 2.70 -19.67 -0.57
CA PRO A 50 1.92 -19.86 -1.79
C PRO A 50 0.46 -19.38 -1.65
N PRO A 51 -0.14 -18.76 -2.69
CA PRO A 51 0.29 -18.69 -4.09
C PRO A 51 1.29 -17.57 -4.43
N GLY A 52 1.81 -16.84 -3.44
CA GLY A 52 2.68 -15.69 -3.67
C GLY A 52 1.94 -14.45 -4.22
N ALA A 53 2.62 -13.29 -4.22
CA ALA A 53 2.07 -12.03 -4.73
C ALA A 53 3.13 -11.22 -5.51
N PRO A 54 3.62 -11.73 -6.66
CA PRO A 54 4.83 -11.20 -7.31
C PRO A 54 4.71 -9.74 -7.74
N LEU A 55 3.57 -9.33 -8.32
CA LEU A 55 3.37 -7.93 -8.73
C LEU A 55 3.36 -7.00 -7.51
N TYR A 56 2.65 -7.39 -6.44
CA TYR A 56 2.59 -6.62 -5.21
C TYR A 56 3.98 -6.42 -4.62
N LEU A 57 4.78 -7.49 -4.52
CA LEU A 57 6.11 -7.43 -3.91
C LEU A 57 7.10 -6.55 -4.68
N VAL A 58 7.02 -6.53 -6.02
CA VAL A 58 7.87 -5.64 -6.83
C VAL A 58 7.50 -4.17 -6.61
N VAL A 59 6.20 -3.86 -6.54
CA VAL A 59 5.73 -2.48 -6.25
C VAL A 59 6.06 -2.10 -4.80
N ALA A 60 5.81 -2.98 -3.84
CA ALA A 60 6.16 -2.78 -2.43
C ALA A 60 7.67 -2.60 -2.24
N ARG A 61 8.51 -3.33 -2.97
CA ARG A 61 9.98 -3.12 -2.98
C ARG A 61 10.33 -1.72 -3.47
N LEU A 62 9.71 -1.24 -4.54
CA LEU A 62 9.94 0.11 -5.06
C LEU A 62 9.65 1.15 -3.98
N PHE A 63 8.54 1.00 -3.24
CA PHE A 63 8.17 1.91 -2.15
C PHE A 63 9.12 1.80 -0.96
N ALA A 64 9.52 0.58 -0.58
CA ALA A 64 10.51 0.35 0.47
C ALA A 64 11.85 1.07 0.17
N LEU A 65 12.28 1.13 -1.09
CA LEU A 65 13.50 1.85 -1.50
C LEU A 65 13.41 3.37 -1.31
N PHE A 66 12.20 3.94 -1.29
CA PHE A 66 11.98 5.36 -1.01
C PHE A 66 11.83 5.67 0.48
N ALA A 67 11.86 4.67 1.36
CA ALA A 67 11.83 4.91 2.79
C ALA A 67 13.10 5.69 3.22
N PRO A 68 12.96 6.84 3.90
CA PRO A 68 14.10 7.68 4.25
C PRO A 68 15.02 7.05 5.30
N THR A 69 14.49 6.11 6.08
CA THR A 69 15.19 5.37 7.14
C THR A 69 14.61 3.97 7.26
N SER A 70 15.39 3.05 7.83
CA SER A 70 15.01 1.63 7.95
C SER A 70 13.75 1.42 8.80
N ASP A 71 13.49 2.26 9.82
CA ASP A 71 12.27 2.20 10.64
C ASP A 71 11.00 2.63 9.89
N LYS A 72 11.13 3.24 8.71
CA LYS A 72 10.00 3.66 7.87
C LYS A 72 9.66 2.67 6.75
N VAL A 73 10.47 1.63 6.55
CA VAL A 73 10.23 0.63 5.49
C VAL A 73 8.84 0.01 5.61
N ALA A 74 8.43 -0.38 6.83
CA ALA A 74 7.12 -0.96 7.08
C ALA A 74 5.97 -0.04 6.66
N LEU A 75 6.04 1.25 7.02
CA LEU A 75 5.05 2.23 6.61
C LEU A 75 4.98 2.36 5.09
N PHE A 76 6.13 2.44 4.40
CA PHE A 76 6.17 2.59 2.94
C PHE A 76 5.62 1.35 2.22
N VAL A 77 5.92 0.14 2.70
CA VAL A 77 5.32 -1.08 2.17
C VAL A 77 3.81 -1.10 2.40
N ASN A 78 3.36 -0.70 3.59
CA ASN A 78 1.93 -0.61 3.89
C ASN A 78 1.20 0.47 3.06
N TRP A 79 1.87 1.32 2.29
CA TRP A 79 1.19 2.24 1.37
C TRP A 79 0.88 1.65 -0.01
N VAL A 80 1.31 0.40 -0.25
CA VAL A 80 1.06 -0.40 -1.46
C VAL A 80 -0.06 -1.38 -1.21
#